data_AF-A0AAW9K599-F1
#
_entry.id   AF-A0AAW9K599-F1
#
_cell.length_a   1.000
_cell.length_b   1.000
_cell.length_c   1.000
_cell.angle_alpha   90.00
_cell.angle_beta   90.00
_cell.angle_gamma   90.00
#
_symmetry.space_group_name_H-M   'P 1'
#
loop_
_entity.id
_entity.type
_entity.pdbx_description
1 polymer ?
#
loop_
_entity_poly.entity_id
_entity_poly.type
_entity_poly.pdbx_seq_one_letter_code
_entity_poly.pdbx_strand_id
1 'polypeptide(L)'
;PLALHGVVVKKDGTKIDVVIGEDNNDPVVGISDLLIHLSGDQMQKKANVVIEGEDLNLLVGNMPLEGEEKDAVKANILKLLKEKYDFEEEDFLSAEIEVVPAGRARDYGLDRSMVMAYGQDDRVCAYTSLMALLDLDQTKYTSVVLLVDKEEVGSNGATGMHSKFFENVVAEVMDRLGEYSGLK
;
A
#
# COMPACT_ATOMS: atom_id res chain seq x y z
N PRO A 1 -4.32 -15.00 -0.61
CA PRO A 1 -2.86 -14.81 -0.46
C PRO A 1 -2.57 -13.31 -0.48
N LEU A 2 -1.66 -12.85 0.37
CA LEU A 2 -1.31 -11.45 0.53
C LEU A 2 0.20 -11.26 0.32
N ALA A 3 0.57 -10.09 -0.16
CA ALA A 3 1.93 -9.60 -0.32
C ALA A 3 2.16 -8.43 0.65
N LEU A 4 3.42 -8.20 0.99
CA LEU A 4 3.86 -7.06 1.78
C LEU A 4 4.63 -6.10 0.87
N HIS A 5 4.23 -4.84 0.90
CA HIS A 5 4.91 -3.73 0.24
C HIS A 5 5.19 -2.65 1.26
N GLY A 6 6.27 -1.91 1.12
CA GLY A 6 6.53 -0.80 2.01
C GLY A 6 7.96 -0.35 2.02
N VAL A 7 8.26 0.55 2.96
CA VAL A 7 9.58 1.10 3.18
C VAL A 7 9.88 1.16 4.66
N VAL A 8 11.10 0.82 5.02
CA VAL A 8 11.64 0.99 6.37
C VAL A 8 12.74 2.05 6.30
N VAL A 9 12.68 3.05 7.19
CA VAL A 9 13.72 4.06 7.32
C VAL A 9 14.47 3.83 8.62
N LYS A 10 15.75 3.45 8.52
CA LYS A 10 16.62 3.24 9.68
C LYS A 10 16.94 4.56 10.39
N LYS A 11 17.45 4.44 11.61
CA LYS A 11 17.93 5.58 12.42
C LYS A 11 19.02 6.41 11.74
N ASP A 12 19.85 5.81 10.88
CA ASP A 12 20.88 6.50 10.12
C ASP A 12 20.36 7.17 8.83
N GLY A 13 19.06 7.04 8.55
CA GLY A 13 18.39 7.57 7.36
C GLY A 13 18.42 6.63 6.15
N THR A 14 19.03 5.45 6.26
CA THR A 14 19.01 4.44 5.20
C THR A 14 17.58 3.98 4.94
N LYS A 15 17.18 3.99 3.67
CA LYS A 15 15.86 3.52 3.22
C LYS A 15 15.97 2.10 2.68
N ILE A 16 15.05 1.24 3.09
CA ILE A 16 14.98 -0.16 2.68
C ILE A 16 13.59 -0.42 2.15
N ASP A 17 13.50 -0.78 0.86
CA ASP A 17 12.25 -1.19 0.25
C ASP A 17 11.94 -2.65 0.61
N VAL A 18 10.72 -2.89 1.09
CA VAL A 18 10.23 -4.22 1.46
C VAL A 18 9.20 -4.64 0.43
N VAL A 19 9.50 -5.71 -0.31
CA VAL A 19 8.57 -6.36 -1.23
C VAL A 19 8.66 -7.87 -0.99
N ILE A 20 7.56 -8.49 -0.57
CA ILE A 20 7.44 -9.93 -0.31
C ILE A 20 6.14 -10.44 -0.90
N GLY A 21 6.21 -11.48 -1.74
CA GLY A 21 5.04 -12.17 -2.28
C GLY A 21 4.61 -11.75 -3.68
N GLU A 22 5.43 -10.94 -4.35
CA GLU A 22 5.24 -10.56 -5.76
C GLU A 22 5.98 -11.47 -6.74
N ASP A 23 7.19 -11.92 -6.39
CA ASP A 23 7.91 -12.90 -7.20
C ASP A 23 7.24 -14.27 -7.10
N ASN A 24 7.22 -15.03 -8.20
CA ASN A 24 6.64 -16.38 -8.19
C ASN A 24 7.36 -17.36 -7.26
N ASN A 25 8.59 -17.05 -6.85
CA ASN A 25 9.38 -17.84 -5.91
C ASN A 25 9.33 -17.29 -4.48
N ASP A 26 8.72 -16.12 -4.26
CA ASP A 26 8.57 -15.56 -2.92
C ASP A 26 7.47 -16.30 -2.13
N PRO A 27 7.60 -16.39 -0.80
CA PRO A 27 6.48 -16.77 0.05
C PRO A 27 5.40 -15.68 0.04
N VAL A 28 4.17 -16.10 0.33
CA VAL A 28 3.03 -15.19 0.56
C VAL A 28 2.58 -15.27 2.01
N VAL A 29 1.94 -14.21 2.49
CA VAL A 29 1.35 -14.13 3.83
C VAL A 29 -0.18 -14.18 3.73
N GLY A 30 -0.87 -14.25 4.88
CA GLY A 30 -2.33 -14.33 4.88
C GLY A 30 -2.94 -14.13 6.25
N ILE A 31 -4.24 -13.84 6.24
CA ILE A 31 -5.07 -13.74 7.44
C ILE A 31 -5.94 -15.01 7.47
N SER A 32 -5.92 -15.72 8.60
CA SER A 32 -6.73 -16.92 8.78
C SER A 32 -8.13 -16.56 9.24
N ASP A 33 -9.14 -17.24 8.68
CA ASP A 33 -10.53 -17.17 9.15
C ASP A 33 -10.89 -18.44 9.94
N LEU A 34 -11.91 -18.34 10.81
CA LEU A 34 -12.41 -19.46 11.58
C LEU A 34 -13.16 -20.43 10.66
N LEU A 35 -12.79 -21.71 10.73
CA LEU A 35 -13.42 -22.74 9.92
C LEU A 35 -14.93 -22.84 10.20
N ILE A 36 -15.71 -23.13 9.16
CA ILE A 36 -17.18 -23.06 9.20
C ILE A 36 -17.83 -23.96 10.27
N HIS A 37 -17.20 -25.09 10.60
CA HIS A 37 -17.68 -26.01 11.64
C HIS A 37 -17.63 -25.41 13.05
N LEU A 38 -16.83 -24.36 13.26
CA LEU A 38 -16.67 -23.66 14.54
C LEU A 38 -17.17 -22.21 14.49
N SER A 39 -17.52 -21.68 13.31
CA SER A 39 -17.94 -20.28 13.13
C SER A 39 -19.44 -20.03 13.36
N GLY A 40 -20.16 -20.97 13.99
CA GLY A 40 -21.61 -20.90 14.18
C GLY A 40 -22.09 -19.58 14.82
N ASP A 41 -21.37 -19.10 15.85
CA ASP A 41 -21.67 -17.83 16.52
C ASP A 41 -21.24 -16.61 15.69
N GLN A 42 -20.12 -16.70 14.97
CA GLN A 42 -19.61 -15.63 14.10
C GLN A 42 -20.56 -15.38 12.92
N MET A 43 -21.12 -16.44 12.34
CA MET A 43 -22.09 -16.37 11.23
C MET A 43 -23.43 -15.73 11.63
N GLN A 44 -23.75 -15.71 12.93
CA GLN A 44 -24.95 -15.05 13.46
C GLN A 44 -24.75 -13.56 13.75
N LYS A 45 -23.49 -13.08 13.79
CA LYS A 45 -23.20 -11.64 13.94
C LYS A 45 -23.70 -10.88 12.72
N LYS A 46 -24.25 -9.68 12.96
CA LYS A 46 -24.65 -8.77 11.87
C LYS A 46 -23.41 -8.30 11.11
N ALA A 47 -23.55 -8.13 9.79
CA ALA A 47 -22.48 -7.73 8.86
C ALA A 47 -21.59 -6.55 9.33
N ASN A 48 -22.15 -5.63 10.14
CA ASN A 48 -21.45 -4.48 10.70
C ASN A 48 -20.54 -4.78 11.91
N VAL A 49 -20.45 -6.05 12.36
CA VAL A 49 -19.65 -6.51 13.51
C VAL A 49 -18.90 -7.82 13.18
N VAL A 50 -18.84 -8.22 11.90
CA VAL A 50 -18.35 -9.56 11.51
C VAL A 50 -16.83 -9.69 11.65
N ILE A 51 -16.09 -8.59 11.51
CA ILE A 51 -14.63 -8.58 11.61
C ILE A 51 -14.22 -7.35 12.42
N GLU A 52 -13.72 -7.56 13.64
CA GLU A 52 -13.09 -6.49 14.39
C GLU A 52 -11.68 -6.28 13.83
N GLY A 53 -11.15 -5.05 13.83
CA GLY A 53 -9.82 -4.79 13.26
C GLY A 53 -8.71 -5.63 13.92
N GLU A 54 -8.92 -6.02 15.18
CA GLU A 54 -8.05 -6.90 15.96
C GLU A 54 -8.04 -8.36 15.45
N ASP A 55 -9.04 -8.76 14.67
CA ASP A 55 -9.12 -10.10 14.05
C ASP A 55 -8.28 -10.20 12.76
N LEU A 56 -7.80 -9.08 12.21
CA LEU A 56 -6.95 -9.04 11.01
C LEU A 56 -5.49 -9.38 11.33
N ASN A 57 -5.27 -10.52 11.99
CA ASN A 57 -3.94 -10.99 12.35
C ASN A 57 -3.23 -11.60 11.15
N LEU A 58 -2.19 -10.91 10.67
CA LEU A 58 -1.37 -11.39 9.56
C LEU A 58 -0.41 -12.48 10.05
N LEU A 59 -0.56 -13.69 9.51
CA LEU A 59 0.37 -14.78 9.75
C LEU A 59 1.61 -14.62 8.88
N VAL A 60 2.74 -14.32 9.52
CA VAL A 60 4.05 -14.15 8.86
C VAL A 60 4.99 -15.34 9.03
N GLY A 61 4.70 -16.26 9.96
CA GLY A 61 5.39 -17.53 10.10
C GLY A 61 5.11 -18.21 11.45
N ASN A 62 5.65 -19.42 11.63
CA ASN A 62 5.36 -20.27 12.79
C ASN A 62 6.56 -21.06 13.34
N MET A 63 7.70 -21.06 12.64
CA MET A 63 8.86 -21.86 13.02
C MET A 63 9.63 -21.16 14.15
N PRO A 64 9.87 -21.82 15.30
CA PRO A 64 10.63 -21.22 16.40
C PRO A 64 12.14 -21.20 16.09
N LEU A 65 12.85 -20.25 16.68
CA LEU A 65 14.30 -20.21 16.68
C LEU A 65 14.85 -21.24 17.67
N GLU A 66 15.75 -22.10 17.22
CA GLU A 66 16.37 -23.11 18.08
C GLU A 66 17.20 -22.46 19.19
N GLY A 67 17.01 -22.90 20.43
CA GLY A 67 17.70 -22.38 21.60
C GLY A 67 17.05 -21.18 22.28
N GLU A 68 15.97 -20.63 21.72
CA GLU A 68 15.20 -19.55 22.34
C GLU A 68 14.00 -20.13 23.10
N GLU A 69 13.82 -19.75 24.38
CA GLU A 69 12.75 -20.30 25.23
C GLU A 69 11.47 -19.45 25.21
N LYS A 70 11.58 -18.14 24.98
CA LYS A 70 10.47 -17.20 25.02
C LYS A 70 10.33 -16.46 23.69
N ASP A 71 9.12 -16.34 23.18
CA ASP A 71 8.83 -15.65 21.93
C ASP A 71 9.69 -16.16 20.75
N ALA A 72 10.06 -17.44 20.77
CA ALA A 72 11.02 -18.06 19.84
C ALA A 72 10.62 -17.93 18.37
N VAL A 73 9.30 -17.92 18.07
CA VAL A 73 8.79 -17.69 16.72
C VAL A 73 9.07 -16.24 16.29
N LYS A 74 8.79 -15.26 17.16
CA LYS A 74 9.07 -13.84 16.90
C LYS A 74 10.57 -13.63 16.66
N ALA A 75 11.42 -14.21 17.51
CA ALA A 75 12.87 -14.13 17.36
C ALA A 75 13.34 -14.68 16.00
N ASN A 76 12.75 -15.78 15.54
CA ASN A 76 13.06 -16.34 14.23
C ASN A 76 12.64 -15.40 13.07
N ILE A 77 11.45 -14.81 13.14
CA ILE A 77 10.99 -13.86 12.13
C ILE A 77 11.90 -12.63 12.06
N LEU A 78 12.26 -12.06 13.21
CA LEU A 78 13.19 -10.92 13.27
C LEU A 78 14.56 -11.26 12.69
N LYS A 79 15.07 -12.47 12.96
CA LYS A 79 16.30 -12.97 12.35
C LYS A 79 16.19 -13.02 10.82
N LEU A 80 15.11 -13.59 10.27
CA LEU A 80 14.89 -13.68 8.83
C LEU A 80 14.78 -12.29 8.16
N LEU A 81 14.07 -11.37 8.80
CA LEU A 81 13.94 -9.99 8.31
C LEU A 81 15.29 -9.27 8.32
N LYS A 82 16.07 -9.43 9.39
CA LYS A 82 17.42 -8.88 9.48
C LYS A 82 18.37 -9.50 8.45
N GLU A 83 18.29 -10.80 8.19
CA GLU A 83 19.13 -11.44 7.17
C GLU A 83 18.78 -11.02 5.74
N LYS A 84 17.47 -10.82 5.43
CA LYS A 84 17.02 -10.49 4.07
C LYS A 84 17.05 -8.99 3.77
N TYR A 85 16.64 -8.16 4.72
CA TYR A 85 16.43 -6.71 4.53
C TYR A 85 17.30 -5.85 5.45
N ASP A 86 18.04 -6.44 6.38
CA ASP A 86 18.99 -5.75 7.27
C ASP A 86 18.34 -4.73 8.21
N PHE A 87 17.10 -4.92 8.67
CA PHE A 87 16.50 -4.05 9.70
C PHE A 87 16.10 -4.82 10.97
N GLU A 88 15.99 -4.09 12.08
CA GLU A 88 15.66 -4.63 13.40
C GLU A 88 14.24 -4.28 13.84
N GLU A 89 13.78 -4.84 14.97
CA GLU A 89 12.42 -4.61 15.46
C GLU A 89 12.10 -3.11 15.70
N GLU A 90 13.07 -2.35 16.19
CA GLU A 90 12.89 -0.92 16.47
C GLU A 90 12.65 -0.09 15.20
N ASP A 91 13.14 -0.55 14.05
CA ASP A 91 12.99 0.16 12.77
C ASP A 91 11.54 0.12 12.26
N PHE A 92 10.68 -0.77 12.78
CA PHE A 92 9.25 -0.74 12.47
C PHE A 92 8.55 0.55 12.93
N LEU A 93 9.11 1.29 13.89
CA LEU A 93 8.58 2.58 14.32
C LEU A 93 8.60 3.64 13.21
N SER A 94 9.53 3.51 12.26
CA SER A 94 9.71 4.38 11.09
C SER A 94 9.51 3.62 9.79
N ALA A 95 8.65 2.60 9.83
CA ALA A 95 8.25 1.84 8.66
C ALA A 95 6.82 2.20 8.22
N GLU A 96 6.61 2.19 6.91
CA GLU A 96 5.29 2.17 6.31
C GLU A 96 5.15 0.83 5.58
N ILE A 97 4.28 -0.05 6.08
CA ILE A 97 4.05 -1.38 5.51
C ILE A 97 2.58 -1.50 5.13
N GLU A 98 2.34 -1.94 3.91
CA GLU A 98 1.04 -2.19 3.31
C GLU A 98 0.88 -3.68 3.01
N VAL A 99 -0.28 -4.21 3.38
CA VAL A 99 -0.65 -5.60 3.09
C VAL A 99 -1.66 -5.60 1.95
N VAL A 100 -1.29 -6.19 0.82
CA VAL A 100 -2.10 -6.16 -0.41
C VAL A 100 -2.37 -7.56 -0.94
N PRO A 101 -3.45 -7.80 -1.70
CA PRO A 101 -3.64 -9.06 -2.42
C PRO A 101 -2.45 -9.36 -3.33
N ALA A 102 -1.84 -10.54 -3.15
CA ALA A 102 -0.74 -11.00 -3.99
C ALA A 102 -1.27 -11.45 -5.36
N GLY A 103 -0.53 -11.12 -6.41
CA GLY A 103 -0.75 -11.64 -7.76
C GLY A 103 -1.07 -10.55 -8.79
N ARG A 104 -0.62 -10.81 -10.02
CA ARG A 104 -0.76 -9.86 -11.14
C ARG A 104 -2.21 -9.78 -11.65
N ALA A 105 -2.54 -8.63 -12.21
CA ALA A 105 -3.76 -8.43 -12.99
C ALA A 105 -3.91 -9.47 -14.11
N ARG A 106 -5.15 -9.87 -14.40
CA ARG A 106 -5.46 -10.84 -15.47
C ARG A 106 -6.71 -10.45 -16.24
N ASP A 107 -6.84 -10.99 -17.44
CA ASP A 107 -8.10 -10.95 -18.16
C ASP A 107 -9.18 -11.71 -17.41
N TYR A 108 -10.39 -11.17 -17.45
CA TYR A 108 -11.56 -11.68 -16.77
C TYR A 108 -12.70 -11.91 -17.76
N GLY A 109 -13.41 -13.02 -17.59
CA GLY A 109 -14.40 -13.55 -18.55
C GLY A 109 -13.79 -14.54 -19.53
N LEU A 110 -14.58 -15.53 -19.98
CA LEU A 110 -14.15 -16.51 -20.99
C LEU A 110 -13.79 -15.86 -22.33
N ASP A 111 -14.39 -14.71 -22.60
CA ASP A 111 -14.14 -13.85 -23.76
C ASP A 111 -13.00 -12.84 -23.55
N ARG A 112 -12.42 -12.79 -22.34
CA ARG A 112 -11.33 -11.89 -21.95
C ARG A 112 -11.69 -10.40 -22.13
N SER A 113 -12.97 -10.07 -21.98
CA SER A 113 -13.48 -8.71 -22.21
C SER A 113 -13.21 -7.72 -21.08
N MET A 114 -12.80 -8.21 -19.89
CA MET A 114 -12.60 -7.40 -18.69
C MET A 114 -11.21 -7.62 -18.11
N VAL A 115 -10.80 -6.73 -17.20
CA VAL A 115 -9.54 -6.86 -16.43
C VAL A 115 -9.88 -6.97 -14.95
N MET A 116 -9.33 -8.00 -14.28
CA MET A 116 -9.41 -8.17 -12.84
C MET A 116 -8.05 -7.84 -12.22
N ALA A 117 -8.03 -6.88 -11.30
CA ALA A 117 -6.84 -6.47 -10.57
C ALA A 117 -7.21 -5.86 -9.21
N TYR A 118 -6.28 -5.90 -8.26
CA TYR A 118 -6.36 -5.13 -7.02
C TYR A 118 -6.10 -3.64 -7.28
N GLY A 119 -6.78 -2.77 -6.53
CA GLY A 119 -6.58 -1.32 -6.58
C GLY A 119 -7.04 -0.67 -7.89
N GLN A 120 -8.04 -1.24 -8.56
CA GLN A 120 -8.68 -0.56 -9.71
C GLN A 120 -9.23 0.82 -9.30
N ASP A 121 -9.79 0.90 -8.10
CA ASP A 121 -10.22 2.13 -7.45
C ASP A 121 -9.03 2.88 -6.85
N ASP A 122 -8.70 4.12 -7.23
CA ASP A 122 -9.06 4.83 -8.47
C ASP A 122 -7.89 4.80 -9.49
N ARG A 123 -6.99 3.82 -9.34
CA ARG A 123 -5.77 3.74 -10.17
C ARG A 123 -6.07 3.59 -11.67
N VAL A 124 -7.26 3.08 -12.03
CA VAL A 124 -7.68 3.00 -13.44
C VAL A 124 -7.93 4.38 -14.04
N CYS A 125 -8.57 5.29 -13.30
CA CYS A 125 -8.78 6.67 -13.72
C CYS A 125 -7.45 7.44 -13.69
N ALA A 126 -6.62 7.22 -12.67
CA ALA A 126 -5.29 7.82 -12.61
C ALA A 126 -4.43 7.44 -13.83
N TYR A 127 -4.38 6.15 -14.18
CA TYR A 127 -3.64 5.65 -15.33
C TYR A 127 -4.17 6.25 -16.64
N THR A 128 -5.46 6.15 -16.89
CA THR A 128 -6.06 6.65 -18.15
C THR A 128 -5.93 8.17 -18.29
N SER A 129 -6.08 8.92 -17.19
CA SER A 129 -5.90 10.37 -17.18
C SER A 129 -4.45 10.77 -17.48
N LEU A 130 -3.49 10.07 -16.87
CA LEU A 130 -2.06 10.29 -17.12
C LEU A 130 -1.71 9.98 -18.58
N MET A 131 -2.14 8.82 -19.09
CA MET A 131 -1.90 8.44 -20.49
C MET A 131 -2.51 9.46 -21.45
N ALA A 132 -3.74 9.91 -21.19
CA ALA A 132 -4.37 10.95 -21.99
C ALA A 132 -3.58 12.25 -21.99
N LEU A 133 -3.00 12.67 -20.86
CA LEU A 133 -2.16 13.87 -20.79
C LEU A 133 -0.84 13.70 -21.57
N LEU A 134 -0.22 12.51 -21.49
CA LEU A 134 1.05 12.20 -22.17
C LEU A 134 0.89 12.10 -23.70
N ASP A 135 -0.27 11.66 -24.17
CA ASP A 135 -0.59 11.53 -25.60
C ASP A 135 -1.01 12.87 -26.25
N LEU A 136 -1.01 13.99 -25.51
CA LEU A 136 -1.33 15.32 -26.06
C LEU A 136 -0.16 15.92 -26.82
N ASP A 137 -0.33 16.12 -28.13
CA ASP A 137 0.66 16.82 -28.97
C ASP A 137 0.66 18.34 -28.74
N GLN A 138 -0.52 18.97 -28.84
CA GLN A 138 -0.70 20.41 -28.65
C GLN A 138 -2.02 20.70 -27.95
N THR A 139 -1.96 21.59 -26.95
CA THR A 139 -3.14 22.06 -26.23
C THR A 139 -3.23 23.59 -26.33
N LYS A 140 -4.46 24.09 -26.38
CA LYS A 140 -4.74 25.54 -26.38
C LYS A 140 -4.48 26.17 -25.00
N TYR A 141 -4.67 25.40 -23.95
CA TYR A 141 -4.50 25.81 -22.55
C TYR A 141 -3.61 24.80 -21.83
N THR A 142 -2.93 25.23 -20.78
CA THR A 142 -2.17 24.34 -19.90
C THR A 142 -3.11 23.26 -19.34
N SER A 143 -2.77 22.00 -19.59
CA SER A 143 -3.49 20.84 -19.09
C SER A 143 -2.71 20.23 -17.93
N VAL A 144 -3.42 19.81 -16.88
CA VAL A 144 -2.82 19.26 -15.66
C VAL A 144 -3.61 18.03 -15.24
N VAL A 145 -2.90 17.00 -14.82
CA VAL A 145 -3.46 15.84 -14.10
C VAL A 145 -2.88 15.87 -12.69
N LEU A 146 -3.75 15.77 -11.69
CA LEU A 146 -3.40 15.76 -10.28
C LEU A 146 -3.67 14.37 -9.71
N LEU A 147 -2.61 13.70 -9.25
CA LEU A 147 -2.68 12.37 -8.63
C LEU A 147 -2.31 12.53 -7.15
N VAL A 148 -3.28 12.31 -6.26
CA VAL A 148 -3.16 12.57 -4.81
C VAL A 148 -3.53 11.33 -4.00
N ASP A 149 -3.05 11.27 -2.77
CA ASP A 149 -3.25 10.16 -1.83
C ASP A 149 -4.33 10.50 -0.78
N LYS A 150 -4.63 9.57 0.12
CA LYS A 150 -5.50 9.73 1.30
C LYS A 150 -6.98 9.95 1.01
N GLU A 151 -7.44 9.84 -0.23
CA GLU A 151 -8.85 9.97 -0.59
C GLU A 151 -9.72 9.02 0.25
N GLU A 152 -9.32 7.74 0.31
CA GLU A 152 -9.98 6.64 1.04
C GLU A 152 -10.13 6.88 2.56
N VAL A 153 -9.34 7.80 3.13
CA VAL A 153 -9.38 8.17 4.55
C VAL A 153 -9.85 9.62 4.78
N GLY A 154 -10.45 10.24 3.78
CA GLY A 154 -11.05 11.58 3.86
C GLY A 154 -10.16 12.73 3.36
N SER A 155 -9.17 12.44 2.52
CA SER A 155 -8.29 13.39 1.82
C SER A 155 -7.41 14.29 2.70
N ASN A 156 -7.28 13.95 3.99
CA ASN A 156 -6.49 14.72 4.95
C ASN A 156 -5.03 14.28 4.95
N GLY A 157 -4.10 15.23 4.85
CA GLY A 157 -2.66 14.98 4.90
C GLY A 157 -1.88 15.89 3.97
N ALA A 158 -0.55 15.82 4.03
CA ALA A 158 0.32 16.60 3.17
C ALA A 158 0.25 16.20 1.68
N THR A 159 -0.18 14.97 1.40
CA THR A 159 -0.28 14.38 0.05
C THR A 159 -1.71 14.27 -0.48
N GLY A 160 -2.72 14.61 0.35
CA GLY A 160 -4.12 14.53 -0.01
C GLY A 160 -4.68 15.79 -0.66
N MET A 161 -5.92 15.70 -1.14
CA MET A 161 -6.57 16.80 -1.87
C MET A 161 -6.80 18.06 -1.00
N HIS A 162 -6.89 17.91 0.33
CA HIS A 162 -6.98 19.05 1.25
C HIS A 162 -5.63 19.74 1.51
N SER A 163 -4.52 19.18 1.02
CA SER A 163 -3.20 19.80 1.14
C SER A 163 -3.12 21.11 0.34
N LYS A 164 -2.07 21.88 0.59
CA LYS A 164 -1.72 23.09 -0.21
C LYS A 164 -0.77 22.79 -1.37
N PHE A 165 -0.54 21.51 -1.66
CA PHE A 165 0.42 21.11 -2.67
C PHE A 165 0.09 21.72 -4.04
N PHE A 166 -1.15 21.58 -4.50
CA PHE A 166 -1.53 22.04 -5.84
C PHE A 166 -1.50 23.57 -5.96
N GLU A 167 -2.05 24.30 -4.99
CA GLU A 167 -2.00 25.76 -5.00
C GLU A 167 -0.56 26.29 -4.95
N ASN A 168 0.32 25.64 -4.18
CA ASN A 168 1.73 26.01 -4.11
C ASN A 168 2.44 25.78 -5.44
N VAL A 169 2.20 24.65 -6.11
CA VAL A 169 2.79 24.35 -7.43
C VAL A 169 2.33 25.36 -8.47
N VAL A 170 1.03 25.67 -8.53
CA VAL A 170 0.51 26.68 -9.47
C VAL A 170 1.11 28.06 -9.18
N ALA A 171 1.20 28.45 -7.90
CA ALA A 171 1.79 29.72 -7.51
C ALA A 171 3.29 29.81 -7.83
N GLU A 172 4.04 28.71 -7.76
CA GLU A 172 5.44 28.65 -8.17
C GLU A 172 5.58 28.77 -9.70
N VAL A 173 4.74 28.08 -10.47
CA VAL A 173 4.72 28.22 -11.93
C VAL A 173 4.42 29.66 -12.34
N MET A 174 3.44 30.32 -11.71
CA MET A 174 3.13 31.74 -11.95
C MET A 174 4.32 32.65 -11.63
N ASP A 175 5.00 32.43 -10.51
CA ASP A 175 6.20 33.21 -10.15
C ASP A 175 7.32 33.05 -11.19
N ARG A 176 7.55 31.83 -11.70
CA ARG A 176 8.56 31.57 -12.74
C ARG A 176 8.23 32.21 -14.09
N LEU A 177 6.96 32.47 -14.36
CA LEU A 177 6.49 33.21 -15.54
C LEU A 177 6.51 34.73 -15.35
N GLY A 178 6.89 35.22 -14.16
CA GLY A 178 6.91 36.65 -13.83
C GLY A 178 5.54 37.23 -13.47
N GLU A 179 4.55 36.37 -13.23
CA GLU A 179 3.19 36.74 -12.81
C GLU A 179 3.10 36.86 -11.28
N TYR A 180 2.02 37.45 -10.77
CA TYR A 180 1.77 37.55 -9.32
C TYR A 180 1.67 36.16 -8.66
N SER A 181 2.36 35.98 -7.54
CA SER A 181 2.35 34.76 -6.73
C SER A 181 2.14 35.10 -5.26
N GLY A 182 1.16 34.45 -4.62
CA GLY A 182 0.86 34.64 -3.19
C GLY A 182 1.82 33.93 -2.23
N LEU A 183 2.90 33.32 -2.74
CA LEU A 183 3.95 32.68 -1.95
C LEU A 183 5.08 33.66 -1.52
N LYS A 184 5.07 34.90 -2.02
CA LYS A 184 6.00 35.97 -1.64
C LYS A 184 5.56 36.73 -0.40
#